data_AF-A0A354MSA5-F1
#
_entry.id   AF-A0A354MSA5-F1
#
_cell.length_a   1.000
_cell.length_b   1.000
_cell.length_c   1.000
_cell.angle_alpha   90.00
_cell.angle_beta   90.00
_cell.angle_gamma   90.00
#
_symmetry.space_group_name_H-M   'P 1'
#
loop_
_entity.id
_entity.type
_entity.pdbx_description
1 polymer ?
#
loop_
_entity_poly.entity_id
_entity_poly.type
_entity_poly.pdbx_seq_one_letter_code
_entity_poly.pdbx_strand_id
1 'polypeptide(L)'
;IGLVGMNEAGLNARWIRKDMTHPECQKFTKEVLDHMRERLSDYQEQYGDLYNLEATPAESTSYRLAKHDVELYPDIITAAEPGGTPYYTNSSHLPVGYTEDIFEALDIQDDLQTRYTSGTVFHAFLGEKLPSWEAAANLVRKIAENYKLPYYTLSPTYSVCKNHGYLNGEQFTCPECGENAEVYSRITGYYRPVQNWNAGKTQEYKERREYNIDHSVLRHEGPLHDETAAPAAEPEETVDEAHSRAILFATPTCPNCRIACSYLDKAGFKYEKLMAEDNAELALSYGVKQAPTLVITDGREFEKFAGAGAIKTFLNERRQ
;
A
#
# COMPACT_ATOMS: atom_id res chain seq x y z
N ILE A 1 5.79 11.00 7.14
CA ILE A 1 4.77 10.47 8.08
C ILE A 1 4.79 8.96 7.98
N GLY A 2 4.89 8.27 9.11
CA GLY A 2 4.96 6.82 9.18
C GLY A 2 3.74 6.23 9.87
N LEU A 3 3.41 4.98 9.55
CA LEU A 3 2.26 4.26 10.11
C LEU A 3 2.62 2.82 10.51
N VAL A 4 1.85 2.28 11.45
CA VAL A 4 1.99 0.92 12.00
C VAL A 4 0.62 0.43 12.49
N GLY A 5 0.37 -0.88 12.42
CA GLY A 5 -0.79 -1.51 13.04
C GLY A 5 -2.10 -1.29 12.30
N MET A 6 -2.10 -1.13 10.97
CA MET A 6 -3.35 -0.95 10.22
C MET A 6 -4.26 -2.19 10.32
N ASN A 7 -3.66 -3.38 10.39
CA ASN A 7 -4.39 -4.61 10.64
C ASN A 7 -5.19 -4.55 11.96
N GLU A 8 -4.54 -4.12 13.04
CA GLU A 8 -5.19 -3.98 14.34
C GLU A 8 -6.13 -2.77 14.40
N ALA A 9 -5.86 -1.71 13.62
CA ALA A 9 -6.81 -0.61 13.46
C ALA A 9 -8.14 -1.11 12.89
N GLY A 10 -8.13 -2.00 11.90
CA GLY A 10 -9.34 -2.66 11.37
C GLY A 10 -10.07 -3.51 12.41
N LEU A 11 -9.33 -4.30 13.20
CA LEU A 11 -9.88 -5.15 14.27
C LEU A 11 -10.57 -4.32 15.37
N ASN A 12 -9.95 -3.19 15.76
CA ASN A 12 -10.44 -2.34 16.84
C ASN A 12 -11.50 -1.33 16.38
N ALA A 13 -11.54 -0.97 15.09
CA ALA A 13 -12.57 -0.10 14.52
C ALA A 13 -13.95 -0.75 14.64
N ARG A 14 -14.84 -0.16 15.46
CA ARG A 14 -16.17 -0.72 15.77
C ARG A 14 -17.05 -0.93 14.55
N TRP A 15 -16.83 -0.17 13.47
CA TRP A 15 -17.57 -0.25 12.21
C TRP A 15 -16.96 -1.21 11.19
N ILE A 16 -15.77 -1.78 11.47
CA ILE A 16 -15.08 -2.74 10.59
C ILE A 16 -15.04 -4.11 11.27
N ARG A 17 -14.35 -4.20 12.42
CA ARG A 17 -14.17 -5.45 13.20
C ARG A 17 -13.60 -6.60 12.37
N LYS A 18 -12.75 -6.28 11.40
CA LYS A 18 -12.10 -7.21 10.48
C LYS A 18 -10.64 -6.84 10.32
N ASP A 19 -9.80 -7.83 10.10
CA ASP A 19 -8.37 -7.69 9.85
C ASP A 19 -8.08 -7.49 8.35
N MET A 20 -6.80 -7.33 7.99
CA MET A 20 -6.35 -7.06 6.61
C MET A 20 -6.66 -8.20 5.61
N THR A 21 -7.08 -9.36 6.08
CA THR A 21 -7.48 -10.50 5.21
C THR A 21 -8.85 -10.27 4.58
N HIS A 22 -9.61 -9.29 5.08
CA HIS A 22 -10.96 -8.99 4.62
C HIS A 22 -11.01 -7.75 3.71
N PRO A 23 -11.79 -7.80 2.61
CA PRO A 23 -11.96 -6.66 1.69
C PRO A 23 -12.40 -5.36 2.37
N GLU A 24 -13.20 -5.43 3.43
CA GLU A 24 -13.68 -4.26 4.17
C GLU A 24 -12.53 -3.50 4.85
N CYS A 25 -11.59 -4.22 5.46
CA CYS A 25 -10.40 -3.63 6.07
C CYS A 25 -9.42 -3.12 5.00
N GLN A 26 -9.28 -3.85 3.89
CA GLN A 26 -8.46 -3.43 2.76
C GLN A 26 -8.97 -2.12 2.16
N LYS A 27 -10.29 -2.01 1.93
CA LYS A 27 -10.92 -0.78 1.44
C LYS A 27 -10.67 0.39 2.39
N PHE A 28 -10.92 0.21 3.69
CA PHE A 28 -10.64 1.23 4.69
C PHE A 28 -9.16 1.64 4.68
N THR A 29 -8.25 0.68 4.54
CA THR A 29 -6.82 0.94 4.46
C THR A 29 -6.47 1.80 3.24
N LYS A 30 -7.02 1.49 2.07
CA LYS A 30 -6.85 2.32 0.86
C LYS A 30 -7.32 3.75 1.10
N GLU A 31 -8.52 3.93 1.64
CA GLU A 31 -9.09 5.24 1.96
C GLU A 31 -8.20 6.03 2.94
N VAL A 32 -7.65 5.38 3.97
CA VAL A 32 -6.74 6.03 4.92
C VAL A 32 -5.42 6.43 4.24
N LEU A 33 -4.82 5.54 3.46
CA LEU A 33 -3.56 5.83 2.76
C LEU A 33 -3.74 6.97 1.76
N ASP A 34 -4.82 6.95 0.98
CA ASP A 34 -5.11 8.00 0.00
C ASP A 34 -5.41 9.34 0.69
N HIS A 35 -6.18 9.31 1.78
CA HIS A 35 -6.37 10.50 2.63
C HIS A 35 -5.03 11.06 3.13
N MET A 36 -4.15 10.20 3.66
CA MET A 36 -2.84 10.63 4.13
C MET A 36 -2.01 11.26 3.00
N ARG A 37 -2.01 10.68 1.80
CA ARG A 37 -1.30 11.24 0.64
C ARG A 37 -1.82 12.62 0.24
N GLU A 38 -3.14 12.81 0.25
CA GLU A 38 -3.76 14.12 -0.03
C GLU A 38 -3.31 15.15 1.01
N ARG A 39 -3.35 14.80 2.30
CA ARG A 39 -2.88 15.68 3.38
C ARG A 39 -1.40 16.01 3.27
N LEU A 40 -0.57 15.06 2.86
CA LEU A 40 0.84 15.32 2.58
C LEU A 40 1.01 16.34 1.46
N SER A 41 0.25 16.23 0.37
CA SER A 41 0.28 17.21 -0.71
C SER A 41 -0.06 18.62 -0.21
N ASP A 42 -1.11 18.76 0.61
CA ASP A 42 -1.49 20.04 1.23
C ASP A 42 -0.33 20.61 2.06
N TYR A 43 0.33 19.77 2.87
CA TYR A 43 1.45 20.19 3.72
C TYR A 43 2.66 20.62 2.90
N GLN A 44 2.94 19.96 1.78
CA GLN A 44 4.05 20.37 0.92
C GLN A 44 3.83 21.76 0.32
N GLU A 45 2.61 22.07 -0.13
CA GLU A 45 2.28 23.41 -0.63
C GLU A 45 2.28 24.46 0.47
N GLN A 46 1.77 24.11 1.66
CA GLN A 46 1.66 25.03 2.78
C GLN A 46 3.04 25.40 3.37
N TYR A 47 3.92 24.43 3.52
CA TYR A 47 5.19 24.61 4.24
C TYR A 47 6.40 24.72 3.32
N GLY A 48 6.30 24.31 2.05
CA GLY A 48 7.40 24.35 1.08
C GLY A 48 8.43 23.21 1.23
N ASP A 49 8.19 22.27 2.14
CA ASP A 49 9.02 21.08 2.37
C ASP A 49 8.41 19.85 1.69
N LEU A 50 9.23 18.86 1.34
CA LEU A 50 8.75 17.57 0.82
C LEU A 50 8.39 16.63 1.98
N TYR A 51 7.21 16.03 1.93
CA TYR A 51 6.74 15.07 2.91
C TYR A 51 6.38 13.75 2.24
N ASN A 52 6.80 12.65 2.85
CA ASN A 52 6.56 11.30 2.36
C ASN A 52 5.64 10.49 3.28
N LEU A 53 4.98 9.48 2.71
CA LEU A 53 4.27 8.43 3.44
C LEU A 53 5.14 7.18 3.46
N GLU A 54 5.44 6.67 4.65
CA GLU A 54 6.36 5.56 4.86
C GLU A 54 5.67 4.38 5.55
N ALA A 55 5.91 3.18 5.02
CA ALA A 55 5.59 1.93 5.68
C ALA A 55 6.68 1.69 6.74
N THR A 56 6.48 2.28 7.93
CA THR A 56 7.47 2.26 9.01
C THR A 56 7.87 0.84 9.40
N PRO A 57 9.18 0.48 9.36
CA PRO A 57 9.65 -0.83 9.81
C PRO A 57 9.34 -1.15 11.27
N ALA A 58 9.14 -0.12 12.10
CA ALA A 58 8.58 -0.21 13.46
C ALA A 58 9.19 -1.29 14.37
N GLU A 59 10.49 -1.62 14.23
CA GLU A 59 11.13 -2.75 14.93
C GLU A 59 10.87 -2.79 16.44
N SER A 60 11.09 -1.67 17.12
CA SER A 60 10.81 -1.50 18.55
C SER A 60 9.46 -0.84 18.80
N THR A 61 9.04 0.06 17.91
CA THR A 61 7.81 0.85 18.06
C THR A 61 6.56 -0.01 18.03
N SER A 62 6.50 -1.06 17.20
CA SER A 62 5.38 -1.99 17.14
C SER A 62 5.07 -2.61 18.51
N TYR A 63 6.09 -3.20 19.14
CA TYR A 63 5.99 -3.76 20.50
C TYR A 63 5.66 -2.69 21.54
N ARG A 64 6.38 -1.56 21.50
CA ARG A 64 6.26 -0.51 22.52
C ARG A 64 4.87 0.12 22.54
N LEU A 65 4.29 0.42 21.38
CA LEU A 65 2.95 1.00 21.29
C LEU A 65 1.89 0.00 21.76
N ALA A 66 1.93 -1.23 21.25
CA ALA A 66 0.98 -2.27 21.64
C ALA A 66 1.02 -2.54 23.15
N LYS A 67 2.21 -2.56 23.77
CA LYS A 67 2.36 -2.70 25.21
C LYS A 67 1.65 -1.59 25.99
N HIS A 68 1.87 -0.33 25.60
CA HIS A 68 1.22 0.80 26.27
C HIS A 68 -0.29 0.81 26.07
N ASP A 69 -0.76 0.45 24.88
CA ASP A 69 -2.19 0.39 24.60
C ASP A 69 -2.86 -0.72 25.41
N VAL A 70 -2.22 -1.88 25.61
CA VAL A 70 -2.74 -2.95 26.50
C VAL A 70 -2.79 -2.49 27.96
N GLU A 71 -1.82 -1.70 28.42
CA GLU A 71 -1.82 -1.13 29.78
C GLU A 71 -2.96 -0.11 29.98
N LEU A 72 -3.33 0.64 28.94
CA LEU A 72 -4.35 1.70 28.98
C LEU A 72 -5.76 1.19 28.67
N TYR A 73 -5.88 0.23 27.75
CA TYR A 73 -7.12 -0.25 27.16
C TYR A 73 -7.17 -1.78 27.23
N PRO A 74 -7.74 -2.36 28.30
CA PRO A 74 -7.73 -3.81 28.52
C PRO A 74 -8.44 -4.63 27.44
N ASP A 75 -9.32 -4.02 26.65
CA ASP A 75 -10.06 -4.64 25.55
C ASP A 75 -9.44 -4.40 24.17
N ILE A 76 -8.28 -3.73 24.09
CA ILE A 76 -7.58 -3.51 22.82
C ILE A 76 -7.12 -4.84 22.22
N ILE A 77 -7.34 -5.00 20.93
CA ILE A 77 -6.89 -6.17 20.17
C ILE A 77 -5.52 -5.84 19.57
N THR A 78 -4.52 -6.67 19.85
CA THR A 78 -3.18 -6.60 19.23
C THR A 78 -2.99 -7.74 18.23
N ALA A 79 -1.88 -7.77 17.51
CA ALA A 79 -1.59 -8.84 16.55
C ALA A 79 -1.33 -10.20 17.21
N ALA A 80 -0.81 -10.17 18.45
CA ALA A 80 -0.40 -11.38 19.16
C ALA A 80 -1.58 -12.28 19.52
N GLU A 81 -1.34 -13.60 19.49
CA GLU A 81 -2.27 -14.58 20.01
C GLU A 81 -2.57 -14.35 21.50
N PRO A 82 -3.73 -14.81 22.02
CA PRO A 82 -4.07 -14.67 23.44
C PRO A 82 -2.97 -15.19 24.38
N GLY A 83 -2.45 -14.33 25.24
CA GLY A 83 -1.36 -14.64 26.17
C GLY A 83 0.06 -14.46 25.58
N GLY A 84 0.16 -14.10 24.30
CA GLY A 84 1.41 -13.72 23.64
C GLY A 84 1.92 -12.34 24.06
N THR A 85 3.15 -12.03 23.68
CA THR A 85 3.70 -10.67 23.86
C THR A 85 3.05 -9.71 22.87
N PRO A 86 2.40 -8.62 23.30
CA PRO A 86 1.62 -7.76 22.42
C PRO A 86 2.51 -7.06 21.39
N TYR A 87 2.08 -7.01 20.13
CA TYR A 87 2.75 -6.23 19.09
C TYR A 87 1.71 -5.77 18.04
N TYR A 88 2.09 -4.81 17.21
CA TYR A 88 1.30 -4.39 16.06
C TYR A 88 1.92 -4.88 14.77
N THR A 89 1.09 -5.30 13.83
CA THR A 89 1.51 -5.68 12.49
C THR A 89 2.20 -4.49 11.81
N ASN A 90 3.33 -4.74 11.16
CA ASN A 90 4.09 -3.68 10.51
C ASN A 90 3.22 -2.93 9.48
N SER A 91 3.21 -1.60 9.56
CA SER A 91 2.57 -0.73 8.57
C SER A 91 1.14 -1.14 8.23
N SER A 92 0.90 -1.52 6.97
CA SER A 92 -0.36 -2.07 6.45
C SER A 92 -0.21 -3.51 5.93
N HIS A 93 0.72 -4.28 6.52
CA HIS A 93 0.92 -5.68 6.15
C HIS A 93 -0.26 -6.56 6.58
N LEU A 94 -0.35 -7.72 5.95
CA LEU A 94 -1.21 -8.82 6.38
C LEU A 94 -0.76 -9.36 7.76
N PRO A 95 -1.67 -9.99 8.53
CA PRO A 95 -1.28 -10.79 9.69
C PRO A 95 -0.20 -11.81 9.30
N VAL A 96 0.81 -11.97 10.15
CA VAL A 96 1.99 -12.79 9.82
C VAL A 96 1.70 -14.28 9.67
N GLY A 97 0.57 -14.76 10.18
CA GLY A 97 0.12 -16.15 10.08
C GLY A 97 -0.91 -16.43 8.98
N TYR A 98 -1.21 -15.47 8.09
CA TYR A 98 -2.37 -15.54 7.19
C TYR A 98 -2.33 -16.71 6.19
N THR A 99 -1.32 -16.78 5.32
CA THR A 99 -1.27 -17.75 4.21
C THR A 99 0.16 -18.21 3.94
N GLU A 100 0.29 -19.40 3.33
CA GLU A 100 1.54 -19.91 2.76
C GLU A 100 1.67 -19.55 1.27
N ASP A 101 0.59 -19.09 0.62
CA ASP A 101 0.60 -18.72 -0.79
C ASP A 101 1.09 -17.28 -0.94
N ILE A 102 2.30 -17.12 -1.49
CA ILE A 102 2.88 -15.79 -1.71
C ILE A 102 2.04 -14.94 -2.67
N PHE A 103 1.39 -15.56 -3.67
CA PHE A 103 0.63 -14.84 -4.68
C PHE A 103 -0.70 -14.36 -4.10
N GLU A 104 -1.33 -15.14 -3.22
CA GLU A 104 -2.50 -14.68 -2.47
C GLU A 104 -2.16 -13.46 -1.59
N ALA A 105 -0.99 -13.47 -0.93
CA ALA A 105 -0.54 -12.33 -0.15
C ALA A 105 -0.22 -11.10 -1.03
N LEU A 106 0.42 -11.32 -2.18
CA LEU A 106 0.76 -10.27 -3.15
C LEU A 106 -0.48 -9.64 -3.79
N ASP A 107 -1.50 -10.43 -4.11
CA ASP A 107 -2.77 -9.95 -4.68
C ASP A 107 -3.43 -8.90 -3.77
N ILE A 108 -3.29 -9.04 -2.45
CA ILE A 108 -3.79 -8.07 -1.47
C ILE A 108 -2.80 -6.92 -1.27
N GLN A 109 -1.51 -7.21 -1.14
CA GLN A 109 -0.51 -6.23 -0.72
C GLN A 109 -0.06 -5.29 -1.84
N ASP A 110 -0.10 -5.69 -3.10
CA ASP A 110 0.41 -4.89 -4.24
C ASP A 110 -0.23 -3.49 -4.27
N ASP A 111 -1.56 -3.45 -4.20
CA ASP A 111 -2.32 -2.21 -4.26
C ASP A 111 -2.12 -1.32 -3.02
N LEU A 112 -1.92 -1.93 -1.85
CA LEU A 112 -1.66 -1.18 -0.62
C LEU A 112 -0.23 -0.60 -0.61
N GLN A 113 0.76 -1.39 -1.02
CA GLN A 113 2.16 -0.99 -0.95
C GLN A 113 2.49 0.12 -1.97
N THR A 114 1.83 0.14 -3.14
CA THR A 114 2.01 1.20 -4.15
C THR A 114 1.45 2.56 -3.74
N ARG A 115 0.65 2.65 -2.67
CA ARG A 115 0.15 3.92 -2.12
C ARG A 115 1.16 4.64 -1.24
N TYR A 116 2.21 3.98 -0.78
CA TYR A 116 3.30 4.66 -0.09
C TYR A 116 4.12 5.48 -1.08
N THR A 117 4.50 6.69 -0.68
CA THR A 117 5.32 7.58 -1.52
C THR A 117 6.81 7.50 -1.19
N SER A 118 7.20 6.63 -0.26
CA SER A 118 8.58 6.35 0.11
C SER A 118 8.78 4.88 0.48
N GLY A 119 9.56 4.59 1.53
CA GLY A 119 9.91 3.24 1.94
C GLY A 119 8.68 2.36 2.14
N THR A 120 8.58 1.32 1.32
CA THR A 120 7.69 0.17 1.44
C THR A 120 8.47 -1.08 1.07
N VAL A 121 8.12 -2.22 1.64
CA VAL A 121 8.72 -3.50 1.30
C VAL A 121 7.74 -4.64 1.55
N PHE A 122 7.57 -5.51 0.54
CA PHE A 122 6.94 -6.81 0.74
C PHE A 122 8.00 -7.85 1.10
N HIS A 123 7.86 -8.50 2.26
CA HIS A 123 8.78 -9.54 2.70
C HIS A 123 8.26 -10.92 2.32
N ALA A 124 8.88 -11.55 1.31
CA ALA A 124 8.69 -12.98 1.05
C ALA A 124 9.57 -13.80 2.00
N PHE A 125 9.06 -14.17 3.16
CA PHE A 125 9.74 -15.08 4.10
C PHE A 125 9.61 -16.52 3.60
N LEU A 126 10.71 -17.18 3.22
CA LEU A 126 10.69 -18.43 2.44
C LEU A 126 10.98 -19.71 3.25
N GLY A 127 11.22 -19.59 4.55
CA GLY A 127 11.74 -20.70 5.35
C GLY A 127 13.17 -21.05 4.98
N GLU A 128 13.38 -22.02 4.10
CA GLU A 128 14.72 -22.35 3.63
C GLU A 128 15.08 -21.58 2.36
N LYS A 129 16.35 -21.71 1.94
CA LYS A 129 16.80 -21.21 0.64
C LYS A 129 16.06 -21.96 -0.48
N LEU A 130 15.80 -21.26 -1.58
CA LEU A 130 15.27 -21.87 -2.79
C LEU A 130 16.26 -22.92 -3.36
N PRO A 131 15.76 -23.95 -4.07
CA PRO A 131 16.58 -25.07 -4.52
C PRO A 131 17.70 -24.66 -5.50
N SER A 132 17.52 -23.57 -6.24
CA SER A 132 18.52 -23.06 -7.17
C SER A 132 18.37 -21.55 -7.42
N TRP A 133 19.39 -20.93 -8.03
CA TRP A 133 19.34 -19.52 -8.42
C TRP A 133 18.32 -19.29 -9.55
N GLU A 134 18.09 -20.28 -10.41
CA GLU A 134 17.05 -20.25 -11.44
C GLU A 134 15.65 -20.20 -10.81
N ALA A 135 15.40 -20.97 -9.74
CA ALA A 135 14.14 -20.89 -9.00
C ALA A 135 13.91 -19.49 -8.41
N ALA A 136 14.96 -18.88 -7.84
CA ALA A 136 14.91 -17.51 -7.34
C ALA A 136 14.65 -16.51 -8.47
N ALA A 137 15.38 -16.61 -9.59
CA ALA A 137 15.20 -15.73 -10.75
C ALA A 137 13.80 -15.84 -11.36
N ASN A 138 13.25 -17.05 -11.43
CA ASN A 138 11.90 -17.29 -11.91
C ASN A 138 10.84 -16.68 -10.98
N LEU A 139 11.02 -16.78 -9.66
CA LEU A 139 10.11 -16.15 -8.70
C LEU A 139 10.17 -14.62 -8.82
N VAL A 140 11.37 -14.04 -8.85
CA VAL A 140 11.58 -12.60 -9.06
C VAL A 140 10.90 -12.14 -10.36
N ARG A 141 11.12 -12.86 -11.46
CA ARG A 141 10.49 -12.57 -12.76
C ARG A 141 8.96 -12.59 -12.65
N LYS A 142 8.39 -13.66 -12.09
CA LYS A 142 6.94 -13.80 -11.92
C LYS A 142 6.37 -12.65 -11.09
N ILE A 143 7.02 -12.25 -10.00
CA ILE A 143 6.54 -11.12 -9.19
C ILE A 143 6.63 -9.82 -9.99
N ALA A 144 7.76 -9.54 -10.63
CA ALA A 144 7.97 -8.30 -11.38
C ALA A 144 7.06 -8.15 -12.62
N GLU A 145 6.69 -9.25 -13.27
CA GLU A 145 5.82 -9.23 -14.45
C GLU A 145 4.32 -9.10 -14.10
N ASN A 146 3.93 -9.44 -12.86
CA ASN A 146 2.51 -9.54 -12.45
C ASN A 146 2.10 -8.58 -11.32
N TYR A 147 3.03 -7.83 -10.73
CA TYR A 147 2.76 -6.90 -9.63
C TYR A 147 3.54 -5.59 -9.78
N LYS A 148 3.01 -4.50 -9.21
CA LYS A 148 3.52 -3.12 -9.36
C LYS A 148 4.37 -2.66 -8.17
N LEU A 149 4.34 -3.38 -7.07
CA LEU A 149 5.00 -3.02 -5.82
C LEU A 149 6.48 -2.71 -6.03
N PRO A 150 6.98 -1.59 -5.49
CA PRO A 150 8.28 -1.06 -5.87
C PRO A 150 9.45 -1.82 -5.25
N TYR A 151 9.20 -2.58 -4.18
CA TYR A 151 10.26 -3.32 -3.49
C TYR A 151 9.72 -4.57 -2.79
N TYR A 152 10.38 -5.70 -3.05
CA TYR A 152 10.16 -6.95 -2.37
C TYR A 152 11.49 -7.66 -2.10
N THR A 153 11.49 -8.54 -1.09
CA THR A 153 12.67 -9.32 -0.70
C THR A 153 12.36 -10.80 -0.72
N LEU A 154 13.29 -11.62 -1.21
CA LEU A 154 13.33 -13.06 -0.93
C LEU A 154 14.15 -13.28 0.34
N SER A 155 13.52 -13.73 1.42
CA SER A 155 14.12 -13.79 2.76
C SER A 155 14.10 -15.20 3.33
N PRO A 156 15.06 -16.06 2.98
CA PRO A 156 15.24 -17.35 3.63
C PRO A 156 15.79 -17.20 5.06
N THR A 157 15.37 -18.09 5.94
CA THR A 157 15.99 -18.37 7.23
C THR A 157 17.18 -19.32 7.03
N TYR A 158 18.30 -19.02 7.67
CA TYR A 158 19.49 -19.86 7.67
C TYR A 158 20.16 -19.80 9.03
N SER A 159 21.04 -20.76 9.32
CA SER A 159 21.76 -20.78 10.60
C SER A 159 23.26 -20.76 10.41
N VAL A 160 24.01 -20.32 11.42
CA VAL A 160 25.46 -20.23 11.38
C VAL A 160 26.04 -20.91 12.62
N CYS A 161 26.87 -21.92 12.40
CA CYS A 161 27.70 -22.53 13.43
C CYS A 161 29.09 -21.89 13.41
N LYS A 162 29.65 -21.61 14.58
CA LYS A 162 31.02 -21.07 14.72
C LYS A 162 32.09 -21.98 14.11
N ASN A 163 31.87 -23.29 14.12
CA ASN A 163 32.84 -24.29 13.67
C ASN A 163 32.62 -24.71 12.20
N HIS A 164 31.37 -24.83 11.77
CA HIS A 164 31.01 -25.38 10.45
C HIS A 164 30.43 -24.35 9.46
N GLY A 165 30.22 -23.10 9.88
CA GLY A 165 29.70 -22.05 9.01
C GLY A 165 28.20 -22.17 8.75
N TYR A 166 27.78 -21.93 7.50
CA TYR A 166 26.36 -21.88 7.11
C TYR A 166 25.69 -23.26 7.18
N LEU A 167 24.52 -23.28 7.81
CA LEU A 167 23.62 -24.42 7.90
C LEU A 167 22.31 -24.07 7.17
N ASN A 168 21.71 -25.06 6.52
CA ASN A 168 20.43 -24.87 5.83
C ASN A 168 19.29 -24.78 6.85
N GLY A 169 18.41 -23.79 6.67
CA GLY A 169 17.21 -23.61 7.46
C GLY A 169 17.46 -23.17 8.90
N GLU A 170 16.42 -23.32 9.71
CA GLU A 170 16.42 -23.01 11.14
C GLU A 170 17.05 -24.18 11.93
N GLN A 171 18.20 -23.93 12.54
CA GLN A 171 18.96 -24.89 13.33
C GLN A 171 19.57 -24.16 14.53
N PHE A 172 18.96 -24.28 15.71
CA PHE A 172 19.51 -23.73 16.96
C PHE A 172 20.71 -24.54 17.49
N THR A 173 20.87 -25.77 17.00
CA THR A 173 21.97 -26.68 17.36
C THR A 173 22.60 -27.20 16.08
N CYS A 174 23.92 -27.12 15.97
CA CYS A 174 24.65 -27.61 14.81
C CYS A 174 24.54 -29.13 14.70
N PRO A 175 24.09 -29.68 13.55
CA PRO A 175 23.96 -31.12 13.37
C PRO A 175 25.30 -31.85 13.30
N GLU A 176 26.40 -31.13 13.06
CA GLU A 176 27.74 -31.72 12.91
C GLU A 176 28.53 -31.82 14.23
N CYS A 177 28.55 -30.78 15.08
CA CYS A 177 29.23 -30.81 16.38
C CYS A 177 28.32 -30.79 17.61
N GLY A 178 27.01 -30.58 17.46
CA GLY A 178 26.08 -30.48 18.59
C GLY A 178 26.19 -29.18 19.41
N GLU A 179 27.03 -28.22 18.99
CA GLU A 179 27.11 -26.90 19.64
C GLU A 179 25.97 -25.97 19.20
N ASN A 180 25.75 -24.88 19.94
CA ASN A 180 24.76 -23.87 19.58
C ASN A 180 25.06 -23.21 18.23
N ALA A 181 24.02 -22.93 17.47
CA ALA A 181 24.07 -22.19 16.22
C ALA A 181 23.16 -20.95 16.28
N GLU A 182 23.56 -19.89 15.57
CA GLU A 182 22.80 -18.65 15.47
C GLU A 182 21.82 -18.74 14.31
N VAL A 183 20.54 -18.46 14.54
CA VAL A 183 19.51 -18.53 13.50
C VAL A 183 19.33 -17.12 12.97
N TYR A 184 19.60 -16.90 11.70
CA TYR A 184 19.46 -15.62 11.02
C TYR A 184 18.17 -15.61 10.20
N SER A 185 17.35 -14.60 10.46
CA SER A 185 16.23 -14.24 9.61
C SER A 185 16.19 -12.73 9.45
N ARG A 186 15.37 -12.24 8.52
CA ARG A 186 15.13 -10.81 8.34
C ARG A 186 14.11 -10.35 9.37
N ILE A 187 14.50 -9.41 10.23
CA ILE A 187 13.60 -8.87 11.26
C ILE A 187 12.54 -7.97 10.62
N THR A 188 13.00 -6.94 9.93
CA THR A 188 12.21 -6.03 9.11
C THR A 188 13.08 -5.62 7.92
N GLY A 189 14.09 -4.77 8.10
CA GLY A 189 14.94 -4.26 7.03
C GLY A 189 16.20 -5.07 6.74
N TYR A 190 16.72 -5.83 7.71
CA TYR A 190 18.03 -6.49 7.63
C TYR A 190 18.06 -7.84 8.36
N TYR A 191 19.10 -8.63 8.09
CA TYR A 191 19.33 -9.92 8.76
C TYR A 191 19.96 -9.72 10.14
N ARG A 192 19.40 -10.41 11.14
CA ARG A 192 19.89 -10.39 12.51
C ARG A 192 19.59 -11.73 13.17
N PRO A 193 20.46 -12.24 14.08
CA PRO A 193 20.15 -13.44 14.83
C PRO A 193 18.81 -13.30 15.57
N VAL A 194 17.90 -14.25 15.39
CA VAL A 194 16.57 -14.29 16.01
C VAL A 194 16.69 -14.24 17.53
N GLN A 195 17.72 -14.86 18.08
CA GLN A 195 18.05 -14.82 19.51
C GLN A 195 18.25 -13.40 20.06
N ASN A 196 18.56 -12.43 19.21
CA ASN A 196 18.83 -11.04 19.58
C ASN A 196 17.65 -10.09 19.29
N TRP A 197 16.46 -10.64 18.97
CA TRP A 197 15.28 -9.83 18.68
C TRP A 197 14.58 -9.40 19.97
N ASN A 198 13.83 -8.30 19.91
CA ASN A 198 13.02 -7.87 21.05
C ASN A 198 11.80 -8.80 21.24
N ALA A 199 11.13 -8.69 22.38
CA ALA A 199 10.05 -9.60 22.76
C ALA A 199 8.89 -9.61 21.76
N GLY A 200 8.46 -8.44 21.25
CA GLY A 200 7.39 -8.38 20.24
C GLY A 200 7.81 -8.97 18.91
N LYS A 201 9.03 -8.69 18.43
CA LYS A 201 9.55 -9.31 17.19
C LYS A 201 9.78 -10.81 17.33
N THR A 202 10.13 -11.27 18.53
CA THR A 202 10.21 -12.71 18.83
C THR A 202 8.84 -13.36 18.78
N GLN A 203 7.79 -12.69 19.28
CA GLN A 203 6.42 -13.18 19.18
C GLN A 203 5.95 -13.21 17.71
N GLU A 204 6.16 -12.11 16.97
CA GLU A 204 5.85 -12.03 15.54
C GLU A 204 6.52 -13.15 14.75
N TYR A 205 7.80 -13.46 15.05
CA TYR A 205 8.52 -14.55 14.38
C TYR A 205 7.90 -15.92 14.65
N LYS A 206 7.47 -16.18 15.88
CA LYS A 206 6.85 -17.46 16.27
C LYS A 206 5.50 -17.70 15.60
N GLU A 207 4.73 -16.64 15.42
CA GLU A 207 3.39 -16.69 14.80
C GLU A 207 3.45 -16.63 13.27
N ARG A 208 4.63 -16.35 12.72
CA ARG A 208 4.83 -16.18 11.29
C ARG A 208 4.65 -17.51 10.57
N ARG A 209 3.82 -17.48 9.53
CA ARG A 209 3.73 -18.54 8.55
C ARG A 209 4.59 -18.15 7.35
N GLU A 210 5.55 -19.00 7.01
CA GLU A 210 6.47 -18.77 5.90
C GLU A 210 5.82 -19.18 4.57
N TYR A 211 6.15 -18.50 3.48
CA TYR A 211 5.60 -18.82 2.17
C TYR A 211 6.20 -20.09 1.60
N ASN A 212 5.33 -20.96 1.10
CA ASN A 212 5.71 -22.18 0.41
C ASN A 212 5.56 -21.98 -1.10
N ILE A 213 6.70 -21.78 -1.78
CA ILE A 213 6.72 -21.49 -3.22
C ILE A 213 6.20 -22.67 -4.06
N ASP A 214 6.32 -23.91 -3.60
CA ASP A 214 5.83 -25.09 -4.32
C ASP A 214 4.30 -25.19 -4.28
N HIS A 215 3.66 -24.60 -3.27
CA HIS A 215 2.20 -24.56 -3.12
C HIS A 215 1.58 -23.21 -3.53
N SER A 216 2.39 -22.22 -3.89
CA SER A 216 1.91 -20.89 -4.26
C SER A 216 1.39 -20.88 -5.70
N VAL A 217 0.19 -20.36 -5.92
CA VAL A 217 -0.47 -20.35 -7.23
C VAL A 217 -0.79 -18.94 -7.68
N LEU A 218 -0.09 -18.48 -8.73
CA LEU A 218 -0.46 -17.25 -9.43
C LEU A 218 -1.75 -17.50 -10.24
N ARG A 219 -2.78 -16.68 -10.01
CA ARG A 219 -4.13 -16.87 -10.57
C ARG A 219 -4.48 -15.94 -11.73
N HIS A 220 -3.60 -15.00 -12.05
CA HIS A 220 -3.79 -13.99 -13.09
C HIS A 220 -2.49 -13.76 -13.86
N GLU A 221 -2.61 -13.08 -15.00
CA GLU A 221 -1.46 -12.65 -15.80
C GLU A 221 -1.46 -11.12 -15.90
N GLY A 222 -0.31 -10.53 -15.62
CA GLY A 222 -0.09 -9.10 -15.57
C GLY A 222 -0.60 -8.43 -14.29
N PRO A 223 -0.29 -7.14 -14.09
CA PRO A 223 -0.71 -6.42 -12.90
C PRO A 223 -2.23 -6.28 -12.78
N LEU A 224 -2.78 -6.60 -11.60
CA LEU A 224 -4.20 -6.36 -11.31
C LEU A 224 -4.53 -4.86 -11.44
N HIS A 225 -5.60 -4.53 -12.17
CA HIS A 225 -6.12 -3.17 -12.29
C HIS A 225 -7.13 -2.90 -11.16
N ASP A 226 -7.07 -1.72 -10.55
CA ASP A 226 -7.97 -1.32 -9.47
C ASP A 226 -9.40 -1.29 -10.03
N GLU A 227 -10.34 -2.05 -9.45
CA GLU A 227 -11.75 -2.10 -9.88
C GLU A 227 -12.47 -0.74 -9.75
N THR A 228 -11.83 0.26 -9.13
CA THR A 228 -12.30 1.66 -9.11
C THR A 228 -12.02 2.42 -10.40
N ALA A 229 -11.24 1.87 -11.33
CA ALA A 229 -11.17 2.34 -12.70
C ALA A 229 -12.22 1.58 -13.52
N ALA A 230 -13.42 2.16 -13.66
CA ALA A 230 -14.32 1.73 -14.72
C ALA A 230 -13.53 1.69 -16.04
N PRO A 231 -13.67 0.64 -16.87
CA PRO A 231 -12.94 0.57 -18.12
C PRO A 231 -13.32 1.80 -18.95
N ALA A 232 -12.33 2.65 -19.24
CA ALA A 232 -12.45 3.63 -20.29
C ALA A 232 -12.75 2.83 -21.56
N ALA A 233 -13.95 3.00 -22.10
CA ALA A 233 -14.31 2.47 -23.39
C ALA A 233 -13.24 2.92 -24.38
N GLU A 234 -12.70 1.97 -25.16
CA GLU A 234 -11.79 2.28 -26.26
C GLU A 234 -12.47 3.30 -27.17
N PRO A 235 -11.85 4.45 -27.48
CA PRO A 235 -12.38 5.33 -28.51
C PRO A 235 -11.89 4.81 -29.86
N GLU A 236 -12.73 4.01 -30.51
CA GLU A 236 -12.79 4.04 -31.96
C GLU A 236 -13.51 5.33 -32.41
N GLU A 237 -12.96 5.90 -33.47
CA GLU A 237 -13.44 7.01 -34.29
C GLU A 237 -13.09 8.44 -33.89
N THR A 238 -12.40 9.06 -34.85
CA THR A 238 -12.01 10.46 -34.97
C THR A 238 -13.19 11.39 -34.79
N VAL A 239 -13.18 12.22 -33.73
CA VAL A 239 -14.20 13.25 -33.51
C VAL A 239 -13.64 14.63 -33.86
N ASP A 240 -14.35 15.29 -34.77
CA ASP A 240 -14.11 16.59 -35.37
C ASP A 240 -13.90 17.72 -34.31
N GLU A 241 -12.82 18.48 -34.42
CA GLU A 241 -12.33 19.49 -33.44
C GLU A 241 -13.22 20.74 -33.24
N ALA A 242 -14.46 20.76 -33.72
CA ALA A 242 -15.19 22.02 -33.85
C ALA A 242 -16.02 22.47 -32.63
N HIS A 243 -16.37 21.61 -31.65
CA HIS A 243 -17.32 21.98 -30.59
C HIS A 243 -17.06 21.44 -29.16
N SER A 244 -15.86 20.93 -28.84
CA SER A 244 -15.56 20.48 -27.46
C SER A 244 -15.29 21.66 -26.52
N ARG A 245 -16.06 21.79 -25.43
CA ARG A 245 -15.89 22.79 -24.38
C ARG A 245 -15.43 22.13 -23.07
N ALA A 246 -14.43 22.72 -22.42
CA ALA A 246 -13.99 22.31 -21.09
C ALA A 246 -14.30 23.37 -20.04
N ILE A 247 -14.95 22.97 -18.95
CA ILE A 247 -15.47 23.86 -17.90
C ILE A 247 -14.95 23.39 -16.53
N LEU A 248 -14.27 24.27 -15.79
CA LEU A 248 -13.85 24.03 -14.41
C LEU A 248 -14.83 24.72 -13.46
N PHE A 249 -15.62 23.93 -12.75
CA PHE A 249 -16.46 24.43 -11.65
C PHE A 249 -15.62 24.61 -10.38
N ALA A 250 -15.61 25.83 -9.85
CA ALA A 250 -14.88 26.23 -8.65
C ALA A 250 -15.81 26.90 -7.62
N THR A 251 -15.34 27.05 -6.38
CA THR A 251 -16.00 27.88 -5.35
C THR A 251 -15.01 28.91 -4.79
N PRO A 252 -15.47 30.04 -4.24
CA PRO A 252 -14.60 31.13 -3.81
C PRO A 252 -13.58 30.74 -2.72
N THR A 253 -13.95 29.80 -1.85
CA THR A 253 -13.16 29.39 -0.66
C THR A 253 -12.38 28.10 -0.86
N CYS A 254 -12.39 27.52 -2.07
CA CYS A 254 -11.80 26.21 -2.35
C CYS A 254 -10.29 26.29 -2.63
N PRO A 255 -9.41 25.81 -1.73
CA PRO A 255 -7.96 25.80 -1.95
C PRO A 255 -7.58 24.87 -3.12
N ASN A 256 -8.21 23.70 -3.21
CA ASN A 256 -8.00 22.72 -4.28
C ASN A 256 -8.33 23.27 -5.68
N CYS A 257 -9.15 24.31 -5.77
CA CYS A 257 -9.50 24.94 -7.04
C CYS A 257 -8.32 25.75 -7.61
N ARG A 258 -7.47 26.33 -6.75
CA ARG A 258 -6.23 26.99 -7.19
C ARG A 258 -5.24 25.97 -7.74
N ILE A 259 -5.15 24.81 -7.08
CA ILE A 259 -4.30 23.69 -7.49
C ILE A 259 -4.72 23.19 -8.88
N ALA A 260 -6.02 22.91 -9.06
CA ALA A 260 -6.57 22.46 -10.34
C ALA A 260 -6.32 23.48 -11.48
N CYS A 261 -6.49 24.78 -11.23
CA CYS A 261 -6.15 25.82 -12.21
C CYS A 261 -4.66 25.75 -12.58
N SER A 262 -3.76 25.62 -11.59
CA SER A 262 -2.32 25.52 -11.83
C SER A 262 -1.96 24.32 -12.70
N TYR A 263 -2.60 23.17 -12.51
CA TYR A 263 -2.36 21.98 -13.33
C TYR A 263 -2.77 22.21 -14.79
N LEU A 264 -3.97 22.76 -15.01
CA LEU A 264 -4.51 23.03 -16.34
C LEU A 264 -3.67 24.09 -17.07
N ASP A 265 -3.30 25.17 -16.38
CA ASP A 265 -2.48 26.26 -16.94
C ASP A 265 -1.08 25.75 -17.31
N LYS A 266 -0.42 24.96 -16.44
CA LYS A 266 0.90 24.36 -16.72
C LYS A 266 0.85 23.35 -17.87
N ALA A 267 -0.28 22.68 -18.06
CA ALA A 267 -0.48 21.77 -19.18
C ALA A 267 -0.81 22.52 -20.49
N GLY A 268 -1.05 23.83 -20.45
CA GLY A 268 -1.54 24.60 -21.59
C GLY A 268 -2.95 24.21 -22.02
N PHE A 269 -3.71 23.56 -21.12
CA PHE A 269 -5.05 23.07 -21.40
C PHE A 269 -6.04 24.24 -21.37
N LYS A 270 -6.83 24.41 -22.43
CA LYS A 270 -7.83 25.47 -22.50
C LYS A 270 -9.09 25.06 -21.74
N TYR A 271 -9.51 25.87 -20.78
CA TYR A 271 -10.74 25.67 -20.02
C TYR A 271 -11.39 27.01 -19.68
N GLU A 272 -12.68 26.97 -19.39
CA GLU A 272 -13.44 28.08 -18.85
C GLU A 272 -13.69 27.84 -17.36
N LYS A 273 -13.41 28.83 -16.52
CA LYS A 273 -13.64 28.73 -15.08
C LYS A 273 -14.98 29.35 -14.72
N LEU A 274 -15.88 28.55 -14.14
CA LEU A 274 -17.18 29.00 -13.64
C LEU A 274 -17.29 28.80 -12.12
N MET A 275 -17.91 29.76 -11.44
CA MET A 275 -18.26 29.60 -10.03
C MET A 275 -19.54 28.77 -9.93
N ALA A 276 -19.49 27.67 -9.19
CA ALA A 276 -20.61 26.73 -9.07
C ALA A 276 -21.85 27.38 -8.44
N GLU A 277 -21.65 28.33 -7.52
CA GLU A 277 -22.72 29.09 -6.85
C GLU A 277 -23.46 30.02 -7.84
N ASP A 278 -22.71 30.71 -8.71
CA ASP A 278 -23.27 31.62 -9.72
C ASP A 278 -23.89 30.87 -10.91
N ASN A 279 -23.56 29.58 -11.08
CA ASN A 279 -23.97 28.74 -12.20
C ASN A 279 -24.64 27.45 -11.73
N ALA A 280 -25.47 27.53 -10.68
CA ALA A 280 -26.00 26.36 -9.98
C ALA A 280 -26.80 25.40 -10.88
N GLU A 281 -27.64 25.91 -11.79
CA GLU A 281 -28.41 25.08 -12.72
C GLU A 281 -27.51 24.30 -13.68
N LEU A 282 -26.45 24.93 -14.18
CA LEU A 282 -25.49 24.32 -15.09
C LEU A 282 -24.57 23.33 -14.35
N ALA A 283 -24.17 23.65 -13.12
CA ALA A 283 -23.42 22.72 -12.27
C ALA A 283 -24.25 21.47 -11.98
N LEU A 284 -25.56 21.65 -11.71
CA LEU A 284 -26.48 20.56 -11.45
C LEU A 284 -26.73 19.70 -12.69
N SER A 285 -26.84 20.29 -13.89
CA SER A 285 -27.05 19.54 -15.13
C SER A 285 -25.90 18.58 -15.45
N TYR A 286 -24.67 18.93 -15.06
CA TYR A 286 -23.49 18.04 -15.15
C TYR A 286 -23.28 17.16 -13.89
N GLY A 287 -24.16 17.28 -12.90
CA GLY A 287 -24.08 16.55 -11.64
C GLY A 287 -22.81 16.86 -10.84
N VAL A 288 -22.40 18.12 -10.82
CA VAL A 288 -21.28 18.62 -10.01
C VAL A 288 -21.72 18.70 -8.55
N LYS A 289 -21.04 17.94 -7.68
CA LYS A 289 -21.34 17.87 -6.24
C LYS A 289 -20.24 18.46 -5.35
N GLN A 290 -19.08 18.77 -5.93
CA GLN A 290 -17.93 19.29 -5.22
C GLN A 290 -17.07 20.18 -6.13
N ALA A 291 -16.29 21.07 -5.52
CA ALA A 291 -15.30 21.90 -6.21
C ALA A 291 -13.87 21.49 -5.78
N PRO A 292 -12.89 21.45 -6.69
CA PRO A 292 -13.03 21.66 -8.14
C PRO A 292 -13.65 20.44 -8.85
N THR A 293 -14.38 20.66 -9.94
CA THR A 293 -14.74 19.59 -10.89
C THR A 293 -14.53 20.09 -12.32
N LEU A 294 -13.73 19.38 -13.11
CA LEU A 294 -13.56 19.66 -14.55
C LEU A 294 -14.62 18.86 -15.32
N VAL A 295 -15.29 19.50 -16.27
CA VAL A 295 -16.27 18.88 -17.18
C VAL A 295 -15.81 19.12 -18.61
N ILE A 296 -15.79 18.08 -19.44
CA ILE A 296 -15.49 18.15 -20.87
C ILE A 296 -16.73 17.68 -21.61
N THR A 297 -17.25 18.50 -22.52
CA THR A 297 -18.50 18.21 -23.22
C THR A 297 -18.43 18.66 -24.68
N ASP A 298 -19.11 17.93 -25.56
CA ASP A 298 -19.34 18.28 -26.96
C ASP A 298 -20.76 18.82 -27.21
N GLY A 299 -21.56 19.00 -26.15
CA GLY A 299 -22.95 19.41 -26.19
C GLY A 299 -23.97 18.27 -26.29
N ARG A 300 -23.55 17.01 -26.48
CA ARG A 300 -24.39 15.81 -26.44
C ARG A 300 -24.02 14.91 -25.27
N GLU A 301 -22.73 14.72 -25.05
CA GLU A 301 -22.16 13.92 -23.97
C GLU A 301 -21.20 14.75 -23.12
N PHE A 302 -20.90 14.27 -21.91
CA PHE A 302 -19.92 14.91 -21.05
C PHE A 302 -19.19 13.90 -20.18
N GLU A 303 -17.91 14.20 -19.94
CA GLU A 303 -17.08 13.56 -18.94
C GLU A 303 -16.81 14.54 -17.80
N LYS A 304 -16.59 14.01 -16.58
CA LYS A 304 -16.25 14.84 -15.42
C LYS A 304 -15.16 14.24 -14.54
N PHE A 305 -14.33 15.11 -14.00
CA PHE A 305 -13.20 14.79 -13.15
C PHE A 305 -13.33 15.60 -11.86
N ALA A 306 -13.77 14.94 -10.79
CA ALA A 306 -14.06 15.59 -9.52
C ALA A 306 -12.84 15.59 -8.59
N GLY A 307 -12.42 16.77 -8.14
CA GLY A 307 -11.24 16.96 -7.29
C GLY A 307 -9.96 17.24 -8.08
N ALA A 308 -8.98 17.88 -7.43
CA ALA A 308 -7.71 18.24 -8.06
C ALA A 308 -6.87 17.02 -8.48
N GLY A 309 -6.96 15.90 -7.74
CA GLY A 309 -6.30 14.63 -8.06
C GLY A 309 -6.80 14.03 -9.38
N ALA A 310 -8.11 13.91 -9.55
CA ALA A 310 -8.71 13.37 -10.78
C ALA A 310 -8.36 14.22 -12.03
N ILE A 311 -8.36 15.55 -11.88
CA ILE A 311 -7.97 16.48 -12.95
C ILE A 311 -6.49 16.30 -13.33
N LYS A 312 -5.62 16.05 -12.34
CA LYS A 312 -4.20 15.78 -12.59
C LYS A 312 -3.99 14.47 -13.34
N THR A 313 -4.69 13.41 -12.96
CA THR A 313 -4.64 12.11 -13.65
C THR A 313 -5.06 12.26 -15.11
N PHE A 314 -6.21 12.90 -15.37
CA PHE A 314 -6.70 13.20 -16.70
C PHE A 314 -5.66 13.92 -17.59
N LEU A 315 -4.97 14.94 -17.04
CA LEU A 315 -3.95 15.68 -17.77
C LEU A 315 -2.69 14.85 -18.07
N ASN A 316 -2.36 13.89 -17.20
CA ASN A 316 -1.23 12.99 -17.43
C ASN A 316 -1.53 11.95 -18.51
N GLU A 317 -2.75 11.43 -18.55
CA GLU A 317 -3.21 10.46 -19.55
C GLU A 317 -3.23 11.07 -20.95
N ARG A 318 -3.61 12.36 -21.09
CA ARG A 318 -3.57 13.08 -22.37
C ARG A 318 -2.18 13.45 -22.90
N ARG A 319 -1.13 13.28 -22.09
CA ARG A 319 0.26 13.60 -22.48
C ARG A 319 1.02 12.42 -23.09
N GLN A 320 0.46 11.20 -23.01
CA GLN A 320 0.97 10.00 -23.66
C GLN A 320 0.38 9.87 -25.07
#